data_AF-A0A9D4L3W8-F1
#
_entry.id   AF-A0A9D4L3W8-F1
#
_cell.length_a   1.000
_cell.length_b   1.000
_cell.length_c   1.000
_cell.angle_alpha   90.00
_cell.angle_beta   90.00
_cell.angle_gamma   90.00
#
_symmetry.space_group_name_H-M   'P 1'
#
loop_
_entity.id
_entity.type
_entity.pdbx_description
1 polymer ?
#
loop_
_entity_poly.entity_id
_entity_poly.type
_entity_poly.pdbx_seq_one_letter_code
_entity_poly.pdbx_strand_id
1 'polypeptide(L)'
;MAFALLCCADFSQSAECLPVEARGKQCVTSCLMYLITACQTNPVSMQTSCLNDILFAGSHMYSALCEATCTSGLIDPENLPCRLVYKSKTWYVVHEGVIFGFIQGNSLSNVHTNHTLGYAFREACLEA
;
A
#
# COMPACT_ATOMS: atom_id res chain seq x y z
N MET A 1 9.23 20.75 -20.61
CA MET A 1 9.70 19.36 -20.53
C MET A 1 9.36 18.85 -19.15
N ALA A 2 8.46 17.87 -19.03
CA ALA A 2 8.20 17.20 -17.76
C ALA A 2 9.27 16.13 -17.56
N PHE A 3 10.12 16.30 -16.55
CA PHE A 3 11.06 15.27 -16.13
C PHE A 3 10.27 14.23 -15.32
N ALA A 4 10.10 13.02 -15.85
CA ALA A 4 9.55 11.92 -15.09
C ALA A 4 10.66 11.38 -14.17
N LEU A 5 10.54 11.64 -12.88
CA LEU A 5 11.44 11.06 -11.88
C LEU A 5 11.03 9.60 -11.67
N LEU A 6 11.69 8.69 -12.39
CA LEU A 6 11.42 7.25 -12.29
C LEU A 6 12.07 6.72 -11.01
N CYS A 7 11.32 6.68 -9.92
CA CYS A 7 11.74 5.99 -8.70
C CYS A 7 11.24 4.55 -8.75
N CYS A 8 12.15 3.57 -8.66
CA CYS A 8 11.83 2.15 -8.67
C CYS A 8 12.42 1.48 -7.43
N ALA A 9 11.78 0.40 -6.97
CA ALA A 9 12.38 -0.54 -6.02
C ALA A 9 13.55 -1.27 -6.70
N ASP A 10 14.51 -1.76 -5.91
CA ASP A 10 15.66 -2.53 -6.41
C ASP A 10 15.27 -3.94 -6.86
N PHE A 11 14.07 -4.39 -6.47
CA PHE A 11 13.58 -5.73 -6.75
C PHE A 11 12.06 -5.74 -6.90
N SER A 12 11.53 -6.79 -7.55
CA SER A 12 10.09 -6.97 -7.74
C SER A 12 9.46 -7.75 -6.58
N GLN A 13 8.12 -7.79 -6.56
CA GLN A 13 7.37 -8.60 -5.59
C GLN A 13 7.62 -10.12 -5.66
N SER A 14 8.29 -10.62 -6.71
CA SER A 14 8.65 -12.04 -6.84
C SER A 14 10.09 -12.35 -6.40
N ALA A 15 10.81 -11.38 -5.82
CA ALA A 15 12.22 -11.51 -5.50
C ALA A 15 12.50 -12.52 -4.37
N GLU A 16 13.66 -13.17 -4.43
CA GLU A 16 14.09 -14.20 -3.47
C GLU A 16 14.40 -13.64 -2.07
N CYS A 17 14.67 -12.34 -1.95
CA CYS A 17 14.89 -11.69 -0.66
C CYS A 17 13.60 -11.60 0.19
N LEU A 18 12.43 -11.81 -0.41
CA LEU A 18 11.15 -11.76 0.27
C LEU A 18 10.78 -13.12 0.88
N PRO A 19 9.93 -13.16 1.93
CA PRO A 19 9.40 -14.40 2.52
C PRO A 19 8.80 -15.32 1.46
N VAL A 20 9.16 -16.61 1.48
CA VAL A 20 8.86 -17.60 0.42
C VAL A 20 7.36 -17.66 0.12
N GLU A 21 6.55 -17.67 1.17
CA GLU A 21 5.10 -17.75 1.12
C GLU A 21 4.45 -16.53 0.46
N ALA A 22 5.10 -15.37 0.55
CA ALA A 22 4.58 -14.10 0.06
C ALA A 22 4.95 -13.81 -1.40
N ARG A 23 6.05 -14.38 -1.92
CA ARG A 23 6.60 -14.06 -3.25
C ARG A 23 5.53 -14.11 -4.36
N GLY A 24 5.27 -12.97 -4.99
CA GLY A 24 4.32 -12.81 -6.09
C GLY A 24 2.85 -12.82 -5.70
N LYS A 25 2.51 -12.92 -4.41
CA LYS A 25 1.13 -13.04 -3.89
C LYS A 25 0.71 -11.85 -3.01
N GLN A 26 1.67 -11.03 -2.60
CA GLN A 26 1.51 -9.90 -1.70
C GLN A 26 1.16 -8.58 -2.38
N CYS A 27 0.67 -8.59 -3.62
CA CYS A 27 0.43 -7.35 -4.38
C CYS A 27 -0.55 -6.41 -3.68
N VAL A 28 -1.65 -6.93 -3.12
CA VAL A 28 -2.68 -6.12 -2.42
C VAL A 28 -2.12 -5.48 -1.15
N THR A 29 -1.38 -6.24 -0.33
CA THR A 29 -0.79 -5.73 0.90
C THR A 29 0.36 -4.75 0.61
N SER A 30 1.16 -4.99 -0.43
CA SER A 30 2.18 -4.03 -0.90
C SER A 30 1.55 -2.73 -1.40
N CYS A 31 0.44 -2.78 -2.14
CA CYS A 31 -0.30 -1.59 -2.54
C CYS A 31 -0.83 -0.82 -1.32
N LEU A 32 -1.40 -1.52 -0.32
CA LEU A 32 -1.82 -0.88 0.93
C LEU A 32 -0.65 -0.16 1.63
N MET A 33 0.51 -0.82 1.71
CA MET A 33 1.71 -0.22 2.31
C MET A 33 2.24 0.98 1.51
N TYR A 34 2.18 0.93 0.18
CA TYR A 34 2.51 2.08 -0.67
C TYR A 34 1.63 3.28 -0.33
N LEU A 35 0.32 3.07 -0.28
CA LEU A 35 -0.64 4.13 0.02
C LEU A 35 -0.39 4.76 1.39
N ILE A 36 -0.20 3.93 2.43
CA ILE A 36 0.14 4.39 3.79
C ILE A 36 1.43 5.21 3.78
N THR A 37 2.45 4.77 3.04
CA THR A 37 3.74 5.46 2.96
C THR A 37 3.60 6.79 2.22
N ALA A 38 2.86 6.82 1.11
CA ALA A 38 2.53 8.03 0.36
C ALA A 38 1.74 9.06 1.20
N CYS A 39 0.93 8.62 2.17
CA CYS A 39 0.31 9.53 3.15
C CYS A 39 1.34 10.22 4.06
N GLN A 40 2.45 9.53 4.38
CA GLN A 40 3.45 9.98 5.35
C GLN A 40 4.55 10.82 4.71
N THR A 41 4.97 10.40 3.52
CA THR A 41 5.98 11.04 2.70
C THR A 41 5.30 11.53 1.44
N ASN A 42 5.38 12.83 1.13
CA ASN A 42 4.88 13.35 -0.14
C ASN A 42 5.37 12.41 -1.27
N PRO A 43 4.49 11.91 -2.16
CA PRO A 43 4.84 10.88 -3.14
C PRO A 43 6.05 11.24 -4.01
N VAL A 44 6.22 12.53 -4.31
CA VAL A 44 7.36 13.07 -5.07
C VAL A 44 8.69 12.90 -4.34
N SER A 45 8.65 12.71 -3.01
CA SER A 45 9.80 12.49 -2.14
C SER A 45 10.10 11.02 -1.86
N MET A 46 9.33 10.07 -2.42
CA MET A 46 9.60 8.65 -2.22
C MET A 46 10.93 8.25 -2.86
N GLN A 47 11.81 7.68 -2.03
CA GLN A 47 13.10 7.13 -2.46
C GLN A 47 12.99 5.62 -2.69
N THR A 48 13.95 5.03 -3.42
CA THR A 48 14.04 3.57 -3.64
C THR A 48 13.99 2.78 -2.33
N SER A 49 14.62 3.29 -1.28
CA SER A 49 14.56 2.70 0.07
C SER A 49 13.12 2.58 0.60
N CYS A 50 12.27 3.58 0.34
CA CYS A 50 10.86 3.54 0.71
C CYS A 50 10.10 2.46 -0.07
N LEU A 51 10.39 2.31 -1.36
CA LEU A 51 9.76 1.29 -2.21
C LEU A 51 10.19 -0.13 -1.81
N ASN A 52 11.45 -0.31 -1.43
CA ASN A 52 11.94 -1.57 -0.87
C ASN A 52 11.27 -1.86 0.49
N ASP A 53 11.17 -0.87 1.39
CA ASP A 53 10.45 -0.97 2.66
C ASP A 53 8.99 -1.41 2.47
N ILE A 54 8.32 -0.87 1.44
CA ILE A 54 6.94 -1.22 1.08
C ILE A 54 6.81 -2.68 0.67
N LEU A 55 7.74 -3.19 -0.14
CA LEU A 55 7.74 -4.59 -0.57
C LEU A 55 7.97 -5.53 0.62
N PHE A 56 8.91 -5.21 1.52
CA PHE A 56 9.12 -5.98 2.74
C PHE A 56 7.89 -5.92 3.66
N ALA A 57 7.37 -4.73 3.98
CA ALA A 57 6.23 -4.58 4.86
C ALA A 57 4.96 -5.26 4.31
N GLY A 58 4.71 -5.14 3.00
CA GLY A 58 3.61 -5.82 2.32
C GLY A 58 3.75 -7.34 2.39
N SER A 59 4.98 -7.86 2.22
CA SER A 59 5.24 -9.30 2.31
C SER A 59 5.03 -9.86 3.72
N HIS A 60 5.49 -9.16 4.77
CA HIS A 60 5.26 -9.58 6.15
C HIS A 60 3.79 -9.51 6.55
N MET A 61 3.06 -8.49 6.10
CA MET A 61 1.62 -8.41 6.32
C MET A 61 0.88 -9.56 5.65
N TYR A 62 1.27 -9.91 4.41
CA TYR A 62 0.71 -11.05 3.71
C TYR A 62 0.93 -12.35 4.50
N SER A 63 2.16 -12.63 4.93
CA SER A 63 2.48 -13.82 5.72
C SER A 63 1.63 -13.89 6.99
N ALA A 64 1.51 -12.79 7.74
CA ALA A 64 0.68 -12.73 8.94
C ALA A 64 -0.82 -12.96 8.67
N LEU A 65 -1.35 -12.45 7.55
CA LEU A 65 -2.74 -12.69 7.15
C LEU A 65 -2.98 -14.15 6.73
N CYS A 66 -2.04 -14.76 6.01
CA CYS A 66 -2.11 -16.17 5.66
C CYS A 66 -2.11 -17.06 6.90
N GLU A 67 -1.26 -16.75 7.88
CA GLU A 67 -1.23 -17.46 9.17
C GLU A 67 -2.55 -17.30 9.94
N ALA A 68 -3.12 -16.09 9.97
CA ALA A 68 -4.35 -15.81 10.71
C ALA A 68 -5.61 -16.42 10.06
N THR A 69 -5.66 -16.49 8.73
CA THR A 69 -6.85 -16.93 7.98
C THR A 69 -6.75 -18.38 7.49
N CYS A 70 -5.58 -19.02 7.61
CA CYS A 70 -5.27 -20.32 7.02
C CYS A 70 -5.55 -20.39 5.50
N THR A 71 -5.47 -19.26 4.78
CA THR A 71 -5.69 -19.20 3.34
C THR A 71 -4.40 -18.83 2.61
N SER A 72 -4.21 -19.43 1.42
CA SER A 72 -3.10 -19.12 0.53
C SER A 72 -3.65 -18.68 -0.82
N GLY A 73 -3.21 -17.53 -1.34
CA GLY A 73 -3.74 -16.97 -2.58
C GLY A 73 -3.70 -15.46 -2.56
N LEU A 74 -4.41 -14.82 -3.50
CA LEU A 74 -4.58 -13.37 -3.46
C LEU A 74 -5.43 -12.98 -2.25
N ILE A 75 -5.02 -11.92 -1.54
CA ILE A 75 -5.78 -11.36 -0.43
C ILE A 75 -6.94 -10.56 -1.00
N ASP A 76 -8.17 -10.92 -0.63
CA ASP A 76 -9.33 -10.06 -0.86
C ASP A 76 -9.14 -8.76 -0.06
N PRO A 77 -9.28 -7.56 -0.69
CA PRO A 77 -9.23 -6.29 0.03
C PRO A 77 -10.16 -6.21 1.25
N GLU A 78 -11.29 -6.92 1.27
CA GLU A 78 -12.20 -6.97 2.43
C GLU A 78 -11.56 -7.68 3.64
N ASN A 79 -10.61 -8.58 3.40
CA ASN A 79 -9.89 -9.32 4.44
C ASN A 79 -8.67 -8.57 4.99
N LEU A 80 -8.45 -7.33 4.56
CA LEU A 80 -7.38 -6.50 5.10
C LEU A 80 -7.67 -6.12 6.56
N PRO A 81 -6.64 -5.96 7.40
CA PRO A 81 -6.83 -5.59 8.79
C PRO A 81 -7.35 -4.15 8.89
N CYS A 82 -8.40 -3.93 9.70
CA CYS A 82 -8.98 -2.60 9.92
C CYS A 82 -8.03 -1.65 10.68
N ARG A 83 -7.00 -2.18 11.34
CA ARG A 83 -6.00 -1.44 12.08
C ARG A 83 -4.60 -2.00 11.83
N LEU A 84 -3.65 -1.12 11.54
CA LEU A 84 -2.26 -1.44 11.26
C LEU A 84 -1.32 -0.54 12.06
N VAL A 85 -0.15 -1.05 12.45
CA VAL A 85 0.93 -0.25 13.02
C VAL A 85 2.10 -0.26 12.06
N TYR A 86 2.52 0.92 11.58
CA TYR A 86 3.61 1.07 10.64
C TYR A 86 4.40 2.35 10.92
N LYS A 87 5.74 2.24 10.97
CA LYS A 87 6.67 3.33 11.31
C LYS A 87 6.22 4.11 12.57
N SER A 88 5.89 3.37 13.63
CA SER A 88 5.43 3.89 14.93
C SER A 88 4.13 4.70 14.91
N LYS A 89 3.34 4.61 13.82
CA LYS A 89 2.01 5.22 13.71
C LYS A 89 0.94 4.14 13.55
N THR A 90 -0.24 4.39 14.11
CA THR A 90 -1.42 3.54 13.93
C THR A 90 -2.26 4.07 12.78
N TRP A 91 -2.64 3.19 11.86
CA TRP A 91 -3.44 3.45 10.68
C TRP A 91 -4.77 2.71 10.78
N TYR A 92 -5.85 3.38 10.39
CA TYR A 92 -7.18 2.77 10.29
C TYR A 92 -7.53 2.59 8.81
N VAL A 93 -7.73 1.34 8.42
CA VAL A 93 -8.04 0.97 7.05
C VAL A 93 -9.56 0.94 6.91
N VAL A 94 -10.10 1.80 6.05
CA VAL A 94 -11.52 1.76 5.66
C VAL A 94 -11.60 0.95 4.38
N HIS A 95 -12.19 -0.24 4.44
CA HIS A 95 -12.23 -1.19 3.31
C HIS A 95 -12.85 -0.59 2.06
N GLU A 96 -13.93 0.17 2.19
CA GLU A 96 -14.54 0.92 1.08
C GLU A 96 -13.54 1.87 0.41
N GLY A 97 -12.70 2.55 1.20
CA GLY A 97 -11.66 3.45 0.68
C GLY A 97 -10.50 2.72 0.00
N VAL A 98 -10.20 1.50 0.41
CA VAL A 98 -9.19 0.65 -0.23
C VAL A 98 -9.71 0.11 -1.56
N ILE A 99 -10.92 -0.44 -1.59
CA ILE A 99 -11.57 -0.95 -2.80
C ILE A 99 -11.76 0.19 -3.81
N PHE A 100 -12.21 1.36 -3.36
CA PHE A 100 -12.35 2.54 -4.21
C PHE A 100 -11.01 3.02 -4.77
N GLY A 101 -9.95 3.01 -3.95
CA GLY A 101 -8.58 3.35 -4.38
C GLY A 101 -7.99 2.38 -5.40
N PHE A 102 -8.36 1.09 -5.34
CA PHE A 102 -7.97 0.10 -6.34
C PHE A 102 -8.75 0.22 -7.66
N ILE A 103 -10.03 0.63 -7.61
CA ILE A 103 -10.95 0.59 -8.76
C ILE A 103 -11.00 1.92 -9.53
N GLN A 104 -10.94 3.07 -8.85
CA GLN A 104 -11.10 4.39 -9.49
C GLN A 104 -9.85 5.24 -9.33
N GLY A 105 -8.96 5.16 -10.34
CA GLY A 105 -7.93 6.16 -10.57
C GLY A 105 -8.46 7.57 -10.94
N ASN A 106 -9.73 7.91 -10.69
CA ASN A 106 -10.29 9.26 -10.84
C ASN A 106 -11.69 9.44 -10.20
N SER A 107 -11.85 10.57 -9.47
CA SER A 107 -13.08 11.37 -9.28
C SER A 107 -14.16 10.98 -8.23
N LEU A 108 -14.22 11.79 -7.14
CA LEU A 108 -15.39 12.49 -6.53
C LEU A 108 -15.72 12.33 -5.02
N SER A 109 -15.71 13.51 -4.37
CA SER A 109 -16.61 14.09 -3.35
C SER A 109 -16.65 13.58 -1.88
N ASN A 110 -16.14 14.47 -1.01
CA ASN A 110 -16.59 14.83 0.35
C ASN A 110 -17.14 13.73 1.28
N VAL A 111 -16.38 13.39 2.34
CA VAL A 111 -16.83 13.40 3.75
C VAL A 111 -15.62 13.61 4.69
N HIS A 112 -15.87 14.36 5.76
CA HIS A 112 -15.02 14.89 6.84
C HIS A 112 -13.87 14.04 7.42
N THR A 113 -12.73 14.71 7.58
CA THR A 113 -11.70 14.62 8.65
C THR A 113 -11.50 13.27 9.34
N ASN A 114 -10.74 12.40 8.66
CA ASN A 114 -9.74 11.50 9.21
C ASN A 114 -8.75 11.23 8.06
N HIS A 115 -7.47 10.99 8.33
CA HIS A 115 -6.51 10.61 7.29
C HIS A 115 -6.89 9.24 6.70
N THR A 116 -7.84 9.22 5.78
CA THR A 116 -8.26 8.03 5.04
C THR A 116 -7.33 7.81 3.86
N LEU A 117 -7.05 6.55 3.55
CA LEU A 117 -6.22 6.15 2.39
C LEU A 117 -6.69 6.80 1.07
N GLY A 118 -8.00 6.95 0.89
CA GLY A 118 -8.57 7.62 -0.28
C GLY A 118 -8.22 9.11 -0.38
N TYR A 119 -8.10 9.83 0.75
CA TYR A 119 -7.66 11.23 0.75
C TYR A 119 -6.20 11.35 0.29
N ALA A 120 -5.32 10.49 0.80
CA ALA A 120 -3.91 10.53 0.44
C ALA A 120 -3.65 10.11 -1.01
N PHE A 121 -4.45 9.19 -1.54
CA PHE A 121 -4.38 8.86 -2.97
C PHE A 121 -4.79 10.04 -3.84
N ARG A 122 -5.84 10.78 -3.44
CA ARG A 122 -6.27 12.00 -4.13
C ARG A 122 -5.16 13.06 -4.15
N GLU A 123 -4.50 13.32 -3.03
CA GLU A 123 -3.38 14.27 -2.97
C GLU A 123 -2.21 13.80 -3.85
N ALA A 124 -1.89 12.50 -3.84
CA ALA A 124 -0.83 11.93 -4.66
C ALA A 124 -1.08 12.03 -6.17
N CYS A 125 -2.34 11.93 -6.59
CA CYS A 125 -2.73 12.02 -8.00
C CYS A 125 -2.99 13.45 -8.48
N LEU A 126 -3.23 14.41 -7.58
CA LEU A 126 -3.45 15.82 -7.94
C LEU A 126 -2.15 16.64 -7.99
N GLU A 127 -1.07 16.18 -7.34
CA GLU A 127 0.25 16.83 -7.34
C GLU A 127 1.24 16.28 -8.41
N ALA A 128 0.82 15.32 -9.24
CA ALA A 128 1.61 14.71 -10.33
C ALA A 128 1.11 15.15 -11.72
#